data_AF-A0A174MEQ7-F1
#
_entry.id   AF-A0A174MEQ7-F1
#
_cell.length_a   1.000
_cell.length_b   1.000
_cell.length_c   1.000
_cell.angle_alpha   90.00
_cell.angle_beta   90.00
_cell.angle_gamma   90.00
#
_symmetry.space_group_name_H-M   'P 1'
#
loop_
_entity.id
_entity.type
_entity.pdbx_description
1 polymer ?
#
loop_
_entity_poly.entity_id
_entity_poly.type
_entity_poly.pdbx_seq_one_letter_code
_entity_poly.pdbx_strand_id
1 'polypeptide(L)'
;MKKKLGLGGVLAMLAALCLALSACSGKSDKAYPVAIDGTEIIVGETKAGVLFDAGFTMKSVAPGMIGAADISPSQPMDANSYYTGVYMMKDDVKRVTLALVTEKESVPVQDAVIASVKIDSELDNPLEGVSFDGVALPDLTPAVLKEHVPDAEDREDGSSSYFHGSSYSVRVNYIDGEPASLEVAREYDVDYSA
;
A
#
# COMPACT_ATOMS: atom_id res chain seq x y z
N MET A 1 -40.42 -56.42 9.20
CA MET A 1 -39.66 -55.93 8.03
C MET A 1 -39.19 -54.51 8.31
N LYS A 2 -37.89 -54.28 8.50
CA LYS A 2 -37.33 -52.94 8.81
C LYS A 2 -36.77 -52.33 7.52
N LYS A 3 -37.35 -51.22 7.06
CA LYS A 3 -36.82 -50.43 5.93
C LYS A 3 -35.69 -49.53 6.44
N LYS A 4 -34.49 -49.70 5.88
CA LYS A 4 -33.34 -48.82 6.12
C LYS A 4 -33.56 -47.51 5.35
N LEU A 5 -33.73 -46.39 6.04
CA LEU A 5 -33.58 -45.07 5.43
C LEU A 5 -32.08 -44.80 5.25
N GLY A 6 -31.71 -44.49 4.01
CA GLY A 6 -30.33 -44.26 3.60
C GLY A 6 -29.76 -42.98 4.19
N LEU A 7 -28.57 -43.11 4.78
CA LEU A 7 -27.71 -42.09 5.37
C LEU A 7 -27.11 -41.12 4.32
N GLY A 8 -27.79 -40.91 3.19
CA GLY A 8 -27.30 -40.12 2.05
C GLY A 8 -27.94 -38.74 1.91
N GLY A 9 -29.05 -38.47 2.60
CA GLY A 9 -29.84 -37.24 2.40
C GLY A 9 -29.47 -36.06 3.29
N VAL A 10 -28.74 -36.26 4.38
CA VAL A 10 -28.44 -35.19 5.36
C VAL A 10 -27.11 -34.49 5.08
N LEU A 11 -26.17 -35.13 4.37
CA LEU A 11 -24.88 -34.52 4.04
C LEU A 11 -24.94 -33.49 2.91
N ALA A 12 -25.96 -33.57 2.03
CA ALA A 12 -26.09 -32.65 0.90
C ALA A 12 -26.65 -31.27 1.29
N MET A 13 -27.33 -31.15 2.43
CA MET A 13 -27.94 -29.88 2.88
C MET A 13 -26.99 -29.00 3.72
N LEU A 14 -25.94 -29.56 4.33
CA LEU A 14 -24.91 -28.75 5.01
C LEU A 14 -23.86 -28.19 4.04
N ALA A 15 -23.60 -28.86 2.90
CA ALA A 15 -22.66 -28.37 1.90
C ALA A 15 -23.18 -27.12 1.15
N ALA A 16 -24.50 -26.96 1.04
CA ALA A 16 -25.11 -25.81 0.38
C ALA A 16 -25.17 -24.56 1.27
N LEU A 17 -25.06 -24.69 2.60
CA LEU A 17 -25.06 -23.55 3.53
C LEU A 17 -23.66 -22.97 3.79
N CYS A 18 -22.60 -23.75 3.52
CA CYS A 18 -21.22 -23.26 3.56
C CYS A 18 -20.79 -22.50 2.30
N LEU A 19 -21.57 -22.54 1.22
CA LEU A 19 -21.30 -21.80 -0.03
C LEU A 19 -21.94 -20.41 -0.08
N ALA A 20 -22.71 -20.02 0.94
CA ALA A 20 -23.39 -18.73 1.03
C ALA A 20 -22.81 -17.80 2.12
N LEU A 21 -21.70 -18.17 2.76
CA LEU A 21 -21.00 -17.36 3.77
C LEU A 21 -19.64 -16.82 3.29
N SER A 22 -19.27 -17.06 2.03
CA SER A 22 -18.17 -16.37 1.37
C SER A 22 -18.69 -15.20 0.54
N ALA A 23 -19.46 -14.31 1.17
CA ALA A 23 -19.48 -12.91 0.75
C ALA A 23 -18.08 -12.37 1.09
N CYS A 24 -17.17 -12.68 0.17
CA CYS A 24 -15.73 -12.58 0.31
C CYS A 24 -15.36 -11.12 0.13
N SER A 25 -15.32 -10.36 1.22
CA SER A 25 -14.64 -9.05 1.27
C SER A 25 -13.11 -9.17 1.21
N GLY A 26 -12.57 -10.35 0.87
CA GLY A 26 -11.19 -10.75 1.08
C GLY A 26 -10.41 -11.12 -0.19
N LYS A 27 -10.84 -10.66 -1.38
CA LYS A 27 -10.01 -10.82 -2.58
C LYS A 27 -9.04 -9.65 -2.77
N SER A 28 -9.50 -8.42 -2.53
CA SER A 28 -8.68 -7.23 -2.72
C SER A 28 -8.12 -6.60 -1.44
N ASP A 29 -8.64 -6.91 -0.25
CA ASP A 29 -8.14 -6.37 1.02
C ASP A 29 -6.91 -7.15 1.52
N LYS A 30 -5.78 -6.96 0.83
CA LYS A 30 -4.50 -7.61 1.10
C LYS A 30 -3.36 -6.60 0.98
N ALA A 31 -2.19 -6.94 1.51
CA ALA A 31 -0.98 -6.17 1.28
C ALA A 31 -0.55 -6.31 -0.20
N TYR A 32 -0.29 -5.17 -0.85
CA TYR A 32 0.22 -5.11 -2.21
C TYR A 32 1.69 -4.70 -2.18
N PRO A 33 2.62 -5.53 -2.67
CA PRO A 33 4.02 -5.16 -2.77
C PRO A 33 4.20 -4.00 -3.74
N VAL A 34 5.00 -3.02 -3.33
CA VAL A 34 5.50 -1.95 -4.21
C VAL A 34 7.02 -2.06 -4.23
N ALA A 35 7.62 -2.24 -5.40
CA ALA A 35 9.08 -2.25 -5.52
C ALA A 35 9.59 -0.96 -6.17
N ILE A 36 10.66 -0.39 -5.61
CA ILE A 36 11.32 0.82 -6.11
C ILE A 36 12.80 0.52 -6.26
N ASP A 37 13.31 0.66 -7.49
CA ASP A 37 14.70 0.36 -7.85
C ASP A 37 15.16 -1.03 -7.36
N GLY A 38 14.24 -2.01 -7.42
CA GLY A 38 14.47 -3.40 -6.99
C GLY A 38 14.29 -3.68 -5.49
N THR A 39 13.98 -2.67 -4.68
CA THR A 39 13.71 -2.84 -3.24
C THR A 39 12.20 -2.94 -3.01
N GLU A 40 11.75 -4.07 -2.46
CA GLU A 40 10.33 -4.33 -2.17
C GLU A 40 9.88 -3.69 -0.85
N ILE A 41 8.70 -3.07 -0.88
CA ILE A 41 7.98 -2.53 0.26
C ILE A 41 6.63 -3.23 0.34
N ILE A 42 6.37 -3.87 1.48
CA ILE A 42 5.06 -4.38 1.87
C ILE A 42 4.53 -3.41 2.92
N VAL A 43 3.53 -2.62 2.55
CA VAL A 43 2.96 -1.59 3.42
C VAL A 43 2.38 -2.25 4.68
N GLY A 44 2.80 -1.71 5.82
CA GLY A 44 2.45 -2.20 7.15
C GLY A 44 3.27 -3.36 7.68
N GLU A 45 4.31 -3.78 6.94
CA GLU A 45 5.24 -4.83 7.36
C GLU A 45 6.70 -4.37 7.23
N THR A 46 7.05 -3.71 6.12
CA THR A 46 8.43 -3.26 5.86
C THR A 46 8.81 -2.11 6.79
N LYS A 47 9.94 -2.27 7.49
CA LYS A 47 10.59 -1.22 8.27
C LYS A 47 11.39 -0.27 7.37
N ALA A 48 11.45 1.01 7.74
CA ALA A 48 12.23 2.02 7.01
C ALA A 48 13.72 1.68 6.90
N GLY A 49 14.29 0.92 7.85
CA GLY A 49 15.66 0.41 7.85
C GLY A 49 16.05 -0.30 6.56
N VAL A 50 15.13 -1.05 5.97
CA VAL A 50 15.34 -1.77 4.70
C VAL A 50 15.69 -0.79 3.56
N LEU A 51 15.08 0.40 3.57
CA LEU A 51 15.35 1.42 2.55
C LEU A 51 16.72 2.08 2.77
N PHE A 52 17.11 2.33 4.02
CA PHE A 52 18.46 2.82 4.32
C PHE A 52 19.54 1.81 3.91
N ASP A 53 19.32 0.52 4.17
CA ASP A 53 20.24 -0.55 3.76
C ASP A 53 20.37 -0.68 2.24
N ALA A 54 19.29 -0.38 1.49
CA ALA A 54 19.29 -0.27 0.03
C ALA A 54 19.94 1.04 -0.48
N GLY A 55 20.46 1.86 0.43
CA GLY A 55 21.16 3.10 0.13
C GLY A 55 20.24 4.25 -0.30
N PHE A 56 18.98 4.24 0.13
CA PHE A 56 18.12 5.42 0.07
C PHE A 56 18.39 6.33 1.28
N THR A 57 18.03 7.60 1.15
CA THR A 57 17.96 8.55 2.28
C THR A 57 16.54 9.07 2.44
N MET A 58 16.25 9.72 3.57
CA MET A 58 14.92 10.28 3.83
C MET A 58 15.00 11.76 4.17
N LYS A 59 14.03 12.55 3.72
CA LYS A 59 13.85 13.96 4.09
C LYS A 59 12.42 14.23 4.54
N SER A 60 12.20 15.10 5.51
CA SER A 60 10.86 15.50 5.98
C SER A 60 10.45 16.85 5.37
N VAL A 61 9.21 16.96 4.89
CA VAL A 61 8.58 18.22 4.48
C VAL A 61 7.47 18.65 5.45
N ALA A 62 7.87 19.12 6.63
CA ALA A 62 6.93 19.77 7.53
C ALA A 62 6.40 21.10 6.92
N PRO A 63 5.11 21.45 7.14
CA PRO A 63 4.55 22.73 6.67
C PRO A 63 5.39 23.93 7.14
N GLY A 64 5.80 24.79 6.18
CA GLY A 64 6.55 26.02 6.45
C GLY A 64 8.07 25.93 6.27
N MET A 65 8.62 24.77 5.93
CA MET A 65 10.04 24.59 5.64
C MET A 65 10.32 24.81 4.14
N ILE A 66 11.27 25.70 3.80
CA ILE A 66 11.84 25.78 2.45
C ILE A 66 12.93 24.71 2.36
N GLY A 67 12.61 23.58 1.75
CA GLY A 67 13.49 22.42 1.62
C GLY A 67 13.20 21.32 2.65
N ALA A 68 13.36 20.07 2.22
CA ALA A 68 13.13 18.90 3.07
C ALA A 68 14.35 18.68 3.99
N ALA A 69 14.13 18.54 5.30
CA ALA A 69 15.22 18.31 6.27
C ALA A 69 15.63 16.84 6.27
N ASP A 70 16.94 16.54 6.23
CA ASP A 70 17.44 15.16 6.29
C ASP A 70 17.00 14.46 7.59
N ILE A 71 16.52 13.23 7.45
CA ILE A 71 16.11 12.37 8.56
C ILE A 71 17.23 11.38 8.84
N SER A 72 17.69 11.34 10.10
CA SER A 72 18.66 10.32 10.53
C SER A 72 17.96 8.98 10.80
N PRO A 73 18.53 7.83 10.39
CA PRO A 73 17.97 6.51 10.71
C PRO A 73 17.81 6.26 12.23
N SER A 74 18.65 6.90 13.06
CA SER A 74 18.62 6.80 14.53
C SER A 74 17.78 7.88 15.21
N GLN A 75 17.16 8.79 14.45
CA GLN A 75 16.31 9.83 15.02
C GLN A 75 15.13 9.17 15.76
N PRO A 76 14.86 9.54 17.02
CA PRO A 76 13.75 8.98 17.77
C PRO A 76 12.40 9.46 17.20
N MET A 77 11.42 8.55 17.20
CA MET A 77 10.02 8.82 16.88
C MET A 77 9.16 8.50 18.10
N ASP A 78 8.12 9.28 18.32
CA ASP A 78 7.19 9.09 19.44
C ASP A 78 6.40 7.80 19.23
N ALA A 79 5.93 7.17 20.31
CA ALA A 79 5.05 6.00 20.24
C ALA A 79 3.65 6.37 19.71
N ASN A 80 2.93 5.40 19.15
CA ASN A 80 1.55 5.48 18.67
C ASN A 80 1.31 6.68 17.74
N SER A 81 2.28 6.97 16.87
CA SER A 81 2.32 8.19 16.07
C SER A 81 2.38 7.87 14.59
N TYR A 82 1.73 8.72 13.79
CA TYR A 82 1.70 8.64 12.33
C TYR A 82 2.36 9.87 11.72
N TYR A 83 3.42 9.65 10.95
CA TYR A 83 4.24 10.69 10.34
C TYR A 83 4.05 10.68 8.83
N THR A 84 3.67 11.82 8.25
CA THR A 84 3.47 11.99 6.80
C THR A 84 4.51 12.91 6.19
N GLY A 85 4.55 13.00 4.85
CA GLY A 85 5.46 13.92 4.18
C GLY A 85 6.93 13.52 4.30
N VAL A 86 7.20 12.21 4.40
CA VAL A 86 8.58 11.69 4.39
C VAL A 86 8.96 11.38 2.95
N TYR A 87 9.92 12.09 2.40
CA TYR A 87 10.44 11.84 1.05
C TYR A 87 11.57 10.82 1.11
N MET A 88 11.44 9.73 0.37
CA MET A 88 12.54 8.82 0.09
C MET A 88 13.33 9.34 -1.10
N MET A 89 14.65 9.45 -0.94
CA MET A 89 15.55 10.00 -1.94
C MET A 89 16.57 8.96 -2.38
N LYS A 90 17.00 9.01 -3.65
CA LYS A 90 18.17 8.31 -4.18
C LYS A 90 18.97 9.30 -5.00
N ASP A 91 20.27 9.42 -4.72
CA ASP A 91 21.16 10.36 -5.42
C ASP A 91 20.58 11.80 -5.50
N ASP A 92 20.01 12.26 -4.38
CA ASP A 92 19.31 13.55 -4.21
C ASP A 92 18.03 13.77 -5.06
N VAL A 93 17.53 12.74 -5.73
CA VAL A 93 16.26 12.75 -6.47
C VAL A 93 15.15 12.10 -5.63
N LYS A 94 13.99 12.75 -5.53
CA LYS A 94 12.82 12.24 -4.79
C LYS A 94 12.26 11.02 -5.51
N ARG A 95 12.28 9.85 -4.89
CA ARG A 95 11.70 8.65 -5.49
C ARG A 95 10.24 8.48 -5.10
N VAL A 96 9.92 8.57 -3.81
CA VAL A 96 8.54 8.43 -3.30
C VAL A 96 8.27 9.32 -2.09
N THR A 97 6.99 9.55 -1.81
CA THR A 97 6.52 10.03 -0.51
C THR A 97 6.05 8.84 0.32
N LEU A 98 6.43 8.80 1.59
CA LEU A 98 6.09 7.77 2.55
C LEU A 98 5.29 8.38 3.70
N ALA A 99 4.46 7.54 4.32
CA ALA A 99 4.10 7.71 5.71
C ALA A 99 4.75 6.62 6.55
N LEU A 100 5.15 6.97 7.77
CA LEU A 100 5.74 6.06 8.76
C LEU A 100 4.83 6.01 9.98
N VAL A 101 4.74 4.83 10.61
CA VAL A 101 3.97 4.62 11.83
C VAL A 101 4.84 3.97 12.90
N THR A 102 4.60 4.36 14.13
CA THR A 102 5.10 3.72 15.33
C THR A 102 3.94 3.14 16.12
N GLU A 103 4.14 1.98 16.72
CA GLU A 103 3.14 1.36 17.60
C GLU A 103 3.44 1.72 19.07
N LYS A 104 3.34 0.75 19.99
CA LYS A 104 3.33 1.00 21.44
C LYS A 104 4.61 1.63 22.01
N GLU A 105 5.72 1.53 21.30
CA GLU A 105 7.04 1.96 21.78
C GLU A 105 7.59 3.09 20.91
N SER A 106 8.33 4.00 21.56
CA SER A 106 9.17 4.95 20.84
C SER A 106 10.34 4.19 20.22
N VAL A 107 10.55 4.39 18.92
CA VAL A 107 11.54 3.68 18.12
C VAL A 107 12.35 4.67 17.28
N PRO A 108 13.59 4.34 16.88
CA PRO A 108 14.29 5.13 15.88
C PRO A 108 13.59 5.01 14.51
N VAL A 109 13.80 5.98 13.62
CA VAL A 109 13.19 6.00 12.27
C VAL A 109 13.39 4.69 11.51
N GLN A 110 14.59 4.12 11.55
CA GLN A 110 14.89 2.85 10.88
C GLN A 110 14.01 1.67 11.33
N ASP A 111 13.43 1.74 12.53
CA ASP A 111 12.57 0.72 13.09
C ASP A 111 11.07 1.00 12.91
N ALA A 112 10.71 2.20 12.43
CA ALA A 112 9.33 2.54 12.10
C ALA A 112 8.84 1.76 10.88
N VAL A 113 7.55 1.45 10.87
CA VAL A 113 6.90 0.69 9.80
C VAL A 113 6.40 1.66 8.74
N ILE A 114 6.57 1.29 7.46
CA ILE A 114 6.05 2.07 6.34
C ILE A 114 4.54 1.86 6.25
N ALA A 115 3.77 2.93 6.43
CA ALA A 115 2.30 2.90 6.47
C ALA A 115 1.65 3.28 5.14
N SER A 116 2.33 4.06 4.30
CA SER A 116 1.92 4.29 2.92
C SER A 116 3.10 4.58 2.02
N VAL A 117 2.91 4.31 0.73
CA VAL A 117 3.80 4.68 -0.37
C VAL A 117 2.99 5.45 -1.39
N LYS A 118 3.44 6.65 -1.74
CA LYS A 118 2.87 7.48 -2.80
C LYS A 118 3.95 7.86 -3.82
N ILE A 119 3.68 7.56 -5.08
CA ILE A 119 4.50 7.91 -6.24
C ILE A 119 3.70 8.85 -7.11
N ASP A 120 4.29 9.98 -7.49
CA ASP A 120 3.70 10.93 -8.44
C ASP A 120 4.64 11.08 -9.64
N SER A 121 4.09 11.09 -10.85
CA SER A 121 4.80 11.46 -12.08
C SER A 121 5.03 12.97 -12.07
N GLU A 122 6.07 13.42 -11.38
CA GLU A 122 6.57 14.79 -11.53
C GLU A 122 7.58 14.83 -12.68
N LEU A 123 7.73 16.00 -13.32
CA LEU A 123 8.59 16.22 -14.51
C LEU A 123 10.03 15.69 -14.37
N ASP A 124 10.53 15.56 -13.14
CA ASP A 124 11.89 15.09 -12.83
C ASP A 124 11.94 13.69 -12.17
N ASN A 125 10.80 13.01 -12.02
CA ASN A 125 10.67 11.70 -11.38
C ASN A 125 10.00 10.69 -12.30
N PRO A 126 10.78 10.04 -13.20
CA PRO A 126 10.22 9.00 -14.05
C PRO A 126 9.73 7.83 -13.18
N LEU A 127 8.57 7.29 -13.53
CA LEU A 127 7.96 6.09 -12.92
C LEU A 127 8.78 4.81 -13.20
N GLU A 128 9.90 4.94 -13.91
CA GLU A 128 10.87 3.88 -14.16
C GLU A 128 11.46 3.34 -12.85
N GLY A 129 11.66 2.03 -12.82
CA GLY A 129 12.15 1.32 -11.63
C GLY A 129 11.07 1.07 -10.57
N VAL A 130 9.82 1.50 -10.79
CA VAL A 130 8.70 1.26 -9.89
C VAL A 130 7.79 0.15 -10.42
N SER A 131 7.37 -0.75 -9.54
CA SER A 131 6.34 -1.77 -9.84
C SER A 131 5.34 -1.93 -8.70
N PHE A 132 4.13 -2.32 -9.06
CA PHE A 132 3.02 -2.67 -8.17
C PHE A 132 2.64 -4.12 -8.41
N ASP A 133 2.73 -4.96 -7.38
CA ASP A 133 2.40 -6.39 -7.44
C ASP A 133 3.06 -7.11 -8.64
N GLY A 134 4.32 -6.73 -8.93
CA GLY A 134 5.11 -7.26 -10.03
C GLY A 134 4.89 -6.61 -11.41
N VAL A 135 3.91 -5.72 -11.55
CA VAL A 135 3.63 -4.97 -12.78
C VAL A 135 4.39 -3.65 -12.77
N ALA A 136 5.15 -3.37 -13.83
CA ALA A 136 5.81 -2.08 -13.96
C ALA A 136 4.77 -0.95 -14.01
N LEU A 137 5.01 0.15 -13.29
CA LEU A 137 4.00 1.19 -13.14
C LEU A 137 3.51 1.79 -14.48
N PRO A 138 4.35 1.99 -15.52
CA PRO A 138 3.86 2.43 -16.84
C PRO A 138 2.85 1.47 -17.50
N ASP A 139 2.89 0.18 -17.16
CA ASP A 139 2.02 -0.86 -17.72
C ASP A 139 0.72 -1.05 -16.89
N LEU A 140 0.58 -0.34 -15.75
CA LEU A 140 -0.54 -0.49 -14.81
C LEU A 140 -1.81 0.25 -15.29
N THR A 141 -2.30 -0.10 -16.46
CA THR A 141 -3.59 0.40 -17.00
C THR A 141 -4.76 0.07 -16.06
N PRO A 142 -5.92 0.74 -16.17
CA PRO A 142 -7.10 0.41 -15.36
C PRO A 142 -7.52 -1.06 -15.43
N ALA A 143 -7.39 -1.67 -16.63
CA ALA A 143 -7.71 -3.09 -16.83
C ALA A 143 -6.72 -3.99 -16.08
N VAL A 144 -5.42 -3.72 -16.20
CA VAL A 144 -4.37 -4.47 -15.50
C VAL A 144 -4.49 -4.29 -13.99
N LEU A 145 -4.77 -3.09 -13.49
CA LEU A 145 -5.02 -2.88 -12.07
C LEU A 145 -6.13 -3.80 -11.54
N LYS A 146 -7.23 -3.97 -12.28
CA LYS A 146 -8.35 -4.84 -11.87
C LYS A 146 -8.03 -6.33 -11.91
N GLU A 147 -7.01 -6.76 -12.65
CA GLU A 147 -6.53 -8.14 -12.58
C GLU A 147 -5.87 -8.43 -11.21
N HIS A 148 -5.24 -7.42 -10.62
CA HIS A 148 -4.54 -7.50 -9.34
C HIS A 148 -5.41 -7.07 -8.15
N VAL A 149 -6.32 -6.11 -8.37
CA VAL A 149 -7.26 -5.53 -7.42
C VAL A 149 -8.70 -5.67 -7.97
N PRO A 150 -9.30 -6.87 -7.95
CA PRO A 150 -10.60 -7.12 -8.58
C PRO A 150 -11.75 -6.23 -8.11
N ASP A 151 -11.71 -5.76 -6.87
CA ASP A 151 -12.74 -4.90 -6.27
C ASP A 151 -12.47 -3.39 -6.50
N ALA A 152 -11.48 -3.03 -7.33
CA ALA A 152 -11.21 -1.63 -7.68
C ALA A 152 -12.32 -1.04 -8.57
N GLU A 153 -12.70 0.19 -8.28
CA GLU A 153 -13.68 0.99 -9.01
C GLU A 153 -12.98 2.04 -9.86
N ASP A 154 -13.55 2.37 -11.02
CA ASP A 154 -13.08 3.49 -11.84
C ASP A 154 -13.94 4.73 -11.56
N ARG A 155 -13.35 5.91 -11.59
CA ARG A 155 -14.13 7.14 -11.73
C ARG A 155 -14.80 7.20 -13.10
N GLU A 156 -15.99 7.80 -13.15
CA GLU A 156 -16.78 7.95 -14.38
C GLU A 156 -16.02 8.67 -15.50
N ASP A 157 -15.14 9.62 -15.15
CA ASP A 157 -14.33 10.39 -16.09
C ASP A 157 -13.03 9.68 -16.51
N GLY A 158 -12.76 8.48 -15.97
CA GLY A 158 -11.55 7.71 -16.25
C GLY A 158 -10.27 8.28 -15.63
N SER A 159 -10.36 9.32 -14.80
CA SER A 159 -9.19 9.99 -14.20
C SER A 159 -8.48 9.15 -13.13
N SER A 160 -9.14 8.14 -12.57
CA SER A 160 -8.57 7.32 -11.50
C SER A 160 -9.30 5.99 -11.36
N SER A 161 -8.58 5.01 -10.82
CA SER A 161 -9.12 3.76 -10.30
C SER A 161 -8.71 3.62 -8.84
N TYR A 162 -9.59 3.11 -7.99
CA TYR A 162 -9.36 3.07 -6.55
C TYR A 162 -10.02 1.86 -5.89
N PHE A 163 -9.43 1.40 -4.80
CA PHE A 163 -9.96 0.42 -3.89
C PHE A 163 -9.75 0.90 -2.46
N HIS A 164 -10.76 0.73 -1.61
CA HIS A 164 -10.68 1.01 -0.18
C HIS A 164 -11.29 -0.16 0.59
N GLY A 165 -10.41 -1.00 1.13
CA GLY A 165 -10.75 -2.14 1.98
C GLY A 165 -10.86 -1.74 3.45
N SER A 166 -10.93 -2.74 4.32
CA SER A 166 -10.93 -2.51 5.77
C SER A 166 -9.52 -2.27 6.32
N SER A 167 -8.51 -2.81 5.65
CA SER A 167 -7.11 -2.72 6.09
C SER A 167 -6.23 -2.01 5.07
N TYR A 168 -6.51 -2.12 3.77
CA TYR A 168 -5.66 -1.57 2.72
C TYR A 168 -6.44 -0.73 1.72
N SER A 169 -5.77 0.27 1.18
CA SER A 169 -6.26 1.06 0.06
C SER A 169 -5.22 1.15 -1.07
N VAL A 170 -5.73 1.21 -2.30
CA VAL A 170 -4.94 1.37 -3.52
C VAL A 170 -5.61 2.46 -4.37
N ARG A 171 -4.84 3.40 -4.88
CA ARG A 171 -5.31 4.42 -5.82
C ARG A 171 -4.29 4.60 -6.93
N VAL A 172 -4.79 4.62 -8.17
CA VAL A 172 -4.02 5.04 -9.34
C VAL A 172 -4.74 6.21 -9.98
N ASN A 173 -4.02 7.30 -10.27
CA ASN A 173 -4.56 8.39 -11.10
C ASN A 173 -3.97 8.25 -12.51
N TYR A 174 -4.75 8.62 -13.51
CA TYR A 174 -4.41 8.50 -14.92
C TYR A 174 -4.48 9.86 -15.61
N ILE A 175 -3.55 10.10 -16.54
CA ILE A 175 -3.56 11.22 -17.47
C ILE A 175 -3.57 10.61 -18.87
N ASP A 176 -4.59 10.92 -19.67
CA ASP A 176 -4.78 10.37 -21.02
C ASP A 176 -4.75 8.82 -21.08
N GLY A 177 -5.15 8.17 -19.97
CA GLY A 177 -5.17 6.70 -19.83
C GLY A 177 -3.85 6.09 -19.35
N GLU A 178 -2.79 6.89 -19.22
CA GLU A 178 -1.49 6.46 -18.69
C GLU A 178 -1.39 6.71 -17.18
N PRO A 179 -0.79 5.80 -16.39
CA PRO A 179 -0.60 5.99 -14.96
C PRO A 179 0.24 7.24 -14.67
N ALA A 180 -0.31 8.16 -13.88
CA ALA A 180 0.36 9.38 -13.43
C ALA A 180 0.73 9.32 -11.95
N SER A 181 0.07 8.50 -11.15
CA SER A 181 0.46 8.31 -9.74
C SER A 181 -0.03 6.98 -9.21
N LEU A 182 0.65 6.44 -8.21
CA LEU A 182 0.22 5.30 -7.41
C LEU A 182 0.25 5.66 -5.93
N GLU A 183 -0.77 5.25 -5.20
CA GLU A 183 -0.80 5.28 -3.74
C GLU A 183 -1.24 3.91 -3.22
N VAL A 184 -0.47 3.35 -2.30
CA VAL A 184 -0.79 2.13 -1.55
C VAL A 184 -0.64 2.44 -0.07
N ALA A 185 -1.68 2.18 0.71
CA ALA A 185 -1.69 2.46 2.14
C ALA A 185 -2.29 1.30 2.94
N ARG A 186 -1.86 1.18 4.19
CA ARG A 186 -2.56 0.41 5.22
C ARG A 186 -3.24 1.40 6.16
N GLU A 187 -4.50 1.16 6.47
CA GLU A 187 -5.28 1.93 7.42
C GLU A 187 -4.79 1.64 8.85
N TYR A 188 -4.58 2.70 9.64
CA TYR A 188 -4.17 2.61 11.05
C TYR A 188 -5.12 3.44 11.91
N ASP A 189 -5.48 2.89 13.07
CA ASP A 189 -6.20 3.61 14.13
C ASP A 189 -5.17 4.24 15.08
N VAL A 190 -4.62 5.40 14.70
CA VAL A 190 -3.55 6.11 15.43
C VAL A 190 -3.78 7.61 15.42
N ASP A 191 -3.18 8.30 16.39
CA ASP A 191 -3.22 9.77 16.45
C ASP A 191 -2.31 10.37 15.36
N TYR A 192 -2.88 11.26 14.55
CA TYR A 192 -2.15 11.95 13.49
C TYR A 192 -1.26 13.04 14.09
N SER A 193 0.06 12.83 14.06
CA SER A 193 1.05 13.86 14.38
C SER A 193 1.46 14.61 13.11
N ALA A 194 1.38 15.95 13.15
CA ALA A 194 1.82 16.84 12.07
C ALA A 194 3.28 17.26 12.24
#